data_AF-A0A1X7VUT5-F1
#
_entry.id   AF-A0A1X7VUT5-F1
#
_cell.length_a   1.000
_cell.length_b   1.000
_cell.length_c   1.000
_cell.angle_alpha   90.00
_cell.angle_beta   90.00
_cell.angle_gamma   90.00
#
_symmetry.space_group_name_H-M   'P 1'
#
loop_
_entity.id
_entity.type
_entity.pdbx_description
1 polymer ?
#
loop_
_entity_poly.entity_id
_entity_poly.type
_entity_poly.pdbx_seq_one_letter_code
_entity_poly.pdbx_strand_id
1 'polypeptide(L)'
;MTNLYAKRGPQYHWMLEILKRMGLPVVTNLKYILKMSNTNRILYLQSKKTDAEKAKRKLYKRKCKVDEHKARRLFVQENAMVHEYGSDEAKTPIEKLKCGSTDHKRTTHKSCPLRKVLHGERKSDLAHASDVIITSI
;
A
#
# COMPACT_ATOMS: atom_id res chain seq x y z
N MET A 1 -22.80 -4.99 15.35
CA MET A 1 -23.50 -4.54 16.56
C MET A 1 -22.62 -3.48 17.19
N THR A 2 -23.12 -2.24 17.30
CA THR A 2 -22.43 -1.22 18.09
C THR A 2 -22.65 -1.54 19.58
N ASN A 3 -21.64 -1.29 20.42
CA ASN A 3 -21.69 -1.61 21.86
C ASN A 3 -22.95 -1.03 22.54
N LEU A 4 -23.28 0.21 22.18
CA LEU A 4 -24.44 0.94 22.70
C LEU A 4 -25.78 0.32 22.30
N TYR A 5 -25.90 -0.18 21.06
CA TYR A 5 -27.12 -0.86 20.60
C TYR A 5 -27.34 -2.18 21.36
N ALA A 6 -26.26 -2.90 21.66
CA ALA A 6 -26.34 -4.14 22.44
C ALA A 6 -26.68 -3.88 23.92
N LYS A 7 -26.12 -2.83 24.52
CA LYS A 7 -26.32 -2.53 25.96
C LYS A 7 -27.61 -1.77 26.29
N ARG A 8 -28.01 -0.83 25.42
CA ARG A 8 -29.15 0.09 25.67
C ARG A 8 -30.33 -0.16 24.73
N GLY A 9 -30.17 -1.08 23.78
CA GLY A 9 -31.22 -1.49 22.85
C GLY A 9 -31.39 -0.57 21.64
N PRO A 10 -32.30 -0.95 20.72
CA PRO A 10 -32.55 -0.24 19.47
C PRO A 10 -33.15 1.15 19.64
N GLN A 11 -33.79 1.42 20.78
CA GLN A 11 -34.44 2.70 21.06
C GLN A 11 -33.46 3.79 21.49
N TYR A 12 -32.23 3.42 21.88
CA TYR A 12 -31.24 4.36 22.39
C TYR A 12 -30.43 5.03 21.28
N HIS A 13 -30.35 6.36 21.29
CA HIS A 13 -29.45 7.14 20.45
C HIS A 13 -28.77 8.24 21.27
N TRP A 14 -27.43 8.31 21.20
CA TRP A 14 -26.59 9.24 22.01
C TRP A 14 -26.99 10.71 21.85
N MET A 15 -27.49 11.10 20.68
CA MET A 15 -27.98 12.45 20.41
C MET A 15 -29.06 12.92 21.39
N LEU A 16 -29.94 12.03 21.86
CA LEU A 16 -30.99 12.39 22.82
C LEU A 16 -30.41 12.84 24.16
N GLU A 17 -29.29 12.24 24.58
CA GLU A 17 -28.60 12.62 25.81
C GLU A 17 -27.91 13.98 25.66
N ILE A 18 -27.35 14.27 24.47
CA ILE A 18 -26.74 15.57 24.18
C ILE A 18 -27.80 16.66 24.23
N LEU A 19 -28.93 16.47 23.55
CA LEU A 19 -30.02 17.46 23.57
C LEU A 19 -30.50 17.72 25.00
N LYS A 20 -30.63 16.67 25.81
CA LYS A 20 -30.99 16.80 27.22
C LYS A 20 -29.95 17.57 28.03
N ARG A 21 -28.65 17.34 27.80
CA ARG A 21 -27.55 18.06 28.47
C ARG A 21 -27.48 19.52 28.07
N MET A 22 -27.84 19.84 26.84
CA MET A 22 -27.90 21.20 26.32
C MET A 22 -29.19 21.94 26.71
N GLY A 23 -30.10 21.31 27.46
CA GLY A 23 -31.40 21.90 27.80
C GLY A 23 -32.34 22.09 26.60
N LEU A 24 -32.07 21.40 25.48
CA LEU A 24 -32.84 21.56 24.25
C LEU A 24 -34.09 20.65 24.24
N PRO A 25 -35.21 21.12 23.68
CA PRO A 25 -36.42 20.33 23.60
C PRO A 25 -36.21 19.12 22.67
N VAL A 26 -36.60 17.95 23.15
CA VAL A 26 -36.59 16.71 22.36
C VAL A 26 -37.96 16.52 21.73
N VAL A 27 -38.07 16.85 20.44
CA VAL A 27 -39.29 16.64 19.66
C VAL A 27 -39.60 15.14 19.55
N THR A 28 -40.88 14.76 19.62
CA THR A 28 -41.33 13.36 19.56
C THR A 28 -40.92 12.66 18.27
N ASN A 29 -41.07 13.33 17.13
CA ASN A 29 -40.66 12.82 15.80
C ASN A 29 -39.17 12.46 15.74
N LEU A 30 -38.33 13.18 16.50
CA LEU A 30 -36.89 12.94 16.51
C LEU A 30 -36.56 11.53 17.03
N LYS A 31 -37.27 11.06 18.06
CA LYS A 31 -37.05 9.70 18.60
C LYS A 31 -37.30 8.63 17.53
N TYR A 32 -38.34 8.80 16.72
CA TYR A 32 -38.66 7.89 15.63
C TYR A 32 -37.58 7.91 14.53
N ILE A 33 -37.17 9.11 14.09
CA ILE A 33 -36.12 9.28 13.07
C ILE A 33 -34.81 8.62 13.53
N LEU A 34 -34.41 8.86 14.78
CA LEU A 34 -33.18 8.31 15.34
C LEU A 34 -33.23 6.78 15.48
N LYS A 35 -34.39 6.23 15.86
CA LYS A 35 -34.62 4.77 15.87
C LYS A 35 -34.43 4.18 14.47
N MET A 36 -35.04 4.79 13.45
CA MET A 36 -34.90 4.34 12.07
C MET A 36 -33.45 4.39 11.59
N SER A 37 -32.76 5.50 11.87
CA SER A 37 -31.34 5.68 11.56
C SER A 37 -30.45 4.60 12.21
N ASN A 38 -30.70 4.27 13.47
CA ASN A 38 -29.99 3.19 14.16
C ASN A 38 -30.24 1.82 13.52
N THR A 39 -31.50 1.50 13.20
CA THR A 39 -31.84 0.23 12.53
C THR A 39 -31.13 0.12 11.18
N ASN A 40 -31.22 1.16 10.34
CA ASN A 40 -30.54 1.21 9.05
C ASN A 40 -29.02 1.07 9.19
N ARG A 41 -28.43 1.72 10.20
CA ARG A 41 -27.00 1.58 10.53
C ARG A 41 -26.64 0.14 10.89
N ILE A 42 -27.45 -0.54 11.69
CA ILE A 42 -27.19 -1.94 12.06
C ILE A 42 -27.29 -2.86 10.85
N LEU A 43 -28.31 -2.70 10.01
CA LEU A 43 -28.47 -3.48 8.77
C LEU A 43 -27.28 -3.27 7.83
N TYR A 44 -26.86 -2.02 7.64
CA TYR A 44 -25.65 -1.70 6.88
C TYR A 44 -24.40 -2.37 7.48
N LEU A 45 -24.20 -2.28 8.79
CA LEU A 45 -23.05 -2.90 9.44
C LEU A 45 -23.07 -4.43 9.32
N GLN A 46 -24.25 -5.05 9.37
CA GLN A 46 -24.41 -6.48 9.16
C GLN A 46 -24.06 -6.87 7.72
N SER A 47 -24.54 -6.15 6.71
CA SER A 47 -24.21 -6.45 5.31
C SER A 47 -22.71 -6.31 5.02
N LYS A 48 -22.02 -5.38 5.70
CA LYS A 48 -20.57 -5.18 5.58
C LYS A 48 -19.70 -6.20 6.34
N LYS A 49 -20.29 -7.13 7.10
CA LYS A 49 -19.54 -8.22 7.76
C LYS A 49 -19.15 -9.35 6.82
N THR A 50 -19.78 -9.43 5.65
CA THR A 50 -19.50 -10.48 4.66
C THR A 50 -18.06 -10.38 4.13
N ASP A 51 -17.46 -11.53 3.84
CA ASP A 51 -16.06 -11.57 3.38
C ASP A 51 -15.89 -10.94 2.00
N ALA A 52 -16.91 -11.02 1.15
CA ALA A 52 -16.96 -10.30 -0.13
C ALA A 52 -16.84 -8.77 0.07
N GLU A 53 -17.60 -8.19 1.00
CA GLU A 53 -17.52 -6.76 1.28
C GLU A 53 -16.19 -6.36 1.95
N LYS A 54 -15.62 -7.24 2.79
CA LYS A 54 -14.25 -7.04 3.33
C LYS A 54 -13.20 -7.04 2.20
N ALA A 55 -13.31 -7.96 1.24
CA ALA A 55 -12.43 -8.05 0.09
C ALA A 55 -12.53 -6.79 -0.79
N LYS A 56 -13.74 -6.33 -1.09
CA LYS A 56 -13.99 -5.06 -1.81
C LYS A 56 -13.35 -3.87 -1.08
N ARG A 57 -13.52 -3.78 0.26
CA ARG A 57 -12.89 -2.73 1.08
C ARG A 57 -11.36 -2.78 0.99
N LYS A 58 -10.76 -3.98 1.02
CA LYS A 58 -9.31 -4.15 0.91
C LYS A 58 -8.80 -3.69 -0.46
N LEU A 59 -9.51 -4.05 -1.53
CA LEU A 59 -9.20 -3.62 -2.89
C LEU A 59 -9.29 -2.09 -3.03
N TYR A 60 -10.38 -1.49 -2.54
CA TYR A 60 -10.56 -0.04 -2.53
C TYR A 60 -9.42 0.68 -1.80
N LYS A 61 -9.05 0.23 -0.60
CA LYS A 61 -7.92 0.80 0.16
C LYS A 61 -6.58 0.69 -0.57
N ARG A 62 -6.34 -0.42 -1.29
CA ARG A 62 -5.13 -0.57 -2.11
C ARG A 62 -5.12 0.43 -3.26
N LYS A 63 -6.26 0.60 -3.96
CA LYS A 63 -6.41 1.58 -5.02
C LYS A 63 -6.17 3.01 -4.52
N CYS A 64 -6.80 3.40 -3.41
CA CYS A 64 -6.57 4.73 -2.81
C CYS A 64 -5.09 4.99 -2.49
N LYS A 65 -4.35 4.01 -1.95
CA LYS A 65 -2.91 4.17 -1.67
C LYS A 65 -2.09 4.39 -2.95
N VAL A 66 -2.41 3.68 -4.03
CA VAL A 66 -1.74 3.85 -5.33
C VAL A 66 -2.03 5.24 -5.89
N ASP A 67 -3.30 5.67 -5.85
CA ASP A 67 -3.73 6.97 -6.33
C ASP A 67 -3.09 8.11 -5.52
N GLU A 68 -3.04 7.98 -4.19
CA GLU A 68 -2.40 8.94 -3.28
C GLU A 68 -0.88 9.03 -3.51
N HIS A 69 -0.21 7.90 -3.74
CA HIS A 69 1.21 7.89 -4.11
C HIS A 69 1.45 8.55 -5.47
N LYS A 70 0.59 8.30 -6.46
CA LYS A 70 0.67 8.96 -7.77
C LYS A 70 0.48 10.48 -7.63
N ALA A 71 -0.52 10.90 -6.86
CA ALA A 71 -0.78 12.31 -6.58
C ALA A 71 0.43 12.99 -5.90
N ARG A 72 1.04 12.34 -4.90
CA ARG A 72 2.28 12.83 -4.28
C ARG A 72 3.43 12.99 -5.26
N ARG A 73 3.63 12.01 -6.16
CA ARG A 73 4.70 12.08 -7.17
C ARG A 73 4.48 13.24 -8.14
N LEU A 74 3.26 13.43 -8.60
CA LEU A 74 2.89 14.56 -9.47
C LEU A 74 3.10 15.89 -8.74
N PHE A 75 2.66 15.98 -7.48
CA PHE A 75 2.87 17.18 -6.66
C PHE A 75 4.36 17.53 -6.51
N VAL A 76 5.22 16.56 -6.22
CA VAL A 76 6.68 16.79 -6.11
C VAL A 76 7.28 17.25 -7.44
N GLN A 77 6.84 16.65 -8.55
CA GLN A 77 7.30 16.99 -9.89
C GLN A 77 6.86 18.40 -10.30
N GLU A 78 5.59 18.74 -10.10
CA GLU A 78 5.00 20.04 -10.46
C GLU A 78 5.58 21.18 -9.62
N ASN A 79 5.75 20.96 -8.32
CA ASN A 79 6.30 21.98 -7.42
C ASN A 79 7.84 22.05 -7.46
N ALA A 80 8.49 21.31 -8.37
CA ALA A 80 9.94 21.19 -8.48
C ALA A 80 10.61 21.10 -7.11
N MET A 81 10.03 20.27 -6.23
CA MET A 81 10.44 20.21 -4.83
C MET A 81 11.80 19.51 -4.79
N VAL A 82 12.87 20.30 -4.95
CA VAL A 82 14.25 19.86 -4.82
C VAL A 82 14.47 19.60 -3.34
N HIS A 83 14.55 18.33 -2.98
CA HIS A 83 15.00 17.95 -1.66
C HIS A 83 16.52 18.18 -1.60
N GLU A 84 16.96 19.16 -0.81
CA GLU A 84 18.39 19.46 -0.55
C GLU A 84 19.10 18.33 0.22
N TYR A 85 18.35 17.35 0.73
CA TYR A 85 18.93 16.16 1.35
C TYR A 85 19.65 15.30 0.29
N GLY A 86 20.97 15.45 0.25
CA GLY A 86 21.85 14.75 -0.68
C GLY A 86 22.48 15.65 -1.75
N SER A 87 22.67 16.95 -1.47
CA SER A 87 23.57 17.78 -2.29
C SER A 87 24.88 17.02 -2.53
N ASP A 88 25.18 16.75 -3.80
CA ASP A 88 26.33 15.98 -4.28
C ASP A 88 27.67 16.74 -4.06
N GLU A 89 27.71 17.79 -3.25
CA GLU A 89 28.95 18.43 -2.82
C GLU A 89 29.80 17.55 -1.88
N ALA A 90 29.32 16.34 -1.54
CA ALA A 90 30.12 15.27 -0.96
C ALA A 90 30.15 14.01 -1.85
N LYS A 91 30.33 14.15 -3.17
CA LYS A 91 30.78 13.03 -4.02
C LYS A 91 32.23 13.20 -4.43
N THR A 92 33.11 12.50 -3.71
CA THR A 92 33.99 11.42 -4.21
C THR A 92 34.77 10.87 -3.01
N PRO A 93 35.10 9.57 -2.92
CA PRO A 93 35.46 8.69 -4.03
C PRO A 93 34.67 7.37 -4.08
N ILE A 94 34.30 6.98 -5.30
CA ILE A 94 34.14 5.60 -5.77
C ILE A 94 33.54 4.65 -4.71
N GLU A 95 32.20 4.52 -4.70
CA GLU A 95 31.57 3.36 -4.10
C GLU A 95 32.22 2.12 -4.67
N LYS A 96 33.08 1.46 -3.89
CA LYS A 96 33.65 0.17 -4.23
C LYS A 96 32.46 -0.73 -4.52
N LEU A 97 32.31 -1.15 -5.78
CA LEU A 97 31.29 -2.11 -6.14
C LEU A 97 31.46 -3.33 -5.23
N LYS A 98 30.37 -4.02 -4.90
CA LYS A 98 30.42 -5.21 -4.03
C LYS A 98 31.37 -6.30 -4.54
N CYS A 99 31.72 -6.24 -5.84
CA CYS A 99 32.72 -7.07 -6.51
C CYS A 99 34.18 -6.56 -6.40
N GLY A 100 34.42 -5.43 -5.73
CA GLY A 100 35.72 -4.79 -5.58
C GLY A 100 36.23 -4.03 -6.80
N SER A 101 35.48 -3.97 -7.91
CA SER A 101 35.95 -3.35 -9.16
C SER A 101 35.89 -1.83 -9.14
N THR A 102 36.93 -1.22 -9.70
CA THR A 102 37.03 0.23 -9.98
C THR A 102 36.78 0.55 -11.47
N ASP A 103 36.80 -0.44 -12.35
CA ASP A 103 36.90 -0.24 -13.81
C ASP A 103 35.55 -0.02 -14.49
N HIS A 104 34.43 -0.33 -13.83
CA HIS A 104 33.10 -0.13 -14.39
C HIS A 104 32.19 0.60 -13.41
N LYS A 105 31.41 1.56 -13.94
CA LYS A 105 30.57 2.43 -13.11
C LYS A 105 29.19 1.87 -12.80
N ARG A 106 28.71 0.89 -13.58
CA ARG A 106 27.49 0.10 -13.30
C ARG A 106 27.26 -0.93 -14.40
N THR A 107 27.60 -2.18 -14.14
CA THR A 107 26.87 -3.31 -14.73
C THR A 107 25.93 -3.82 -13.66
N THR A 108 24.70 -4.19 -14.02
CA THR A 108 23.82 -4.87 -13.06
C THR A 108 24.60 -6.02 -12.44
N HIS A 109 24.43 -6.28 -11.13
CA HIS A 109 25.24 -7.26 -10.38
C HIS A 109 25.36 -8.64 -11.09
N LYS A 110 24.43 -8.99 -11.97
CA LYS A 110 24.44 -10.21 -12.79
C LYS A 110 25.49 -10.22 -13.91
N SER A 111 25.81 -9.08 -14.51
CA SER A 111 26.75 -8.96 -15.63
C SER A 111 28.16 -8.52 -15.21
N CYS A 112 28.45 -8.48 -13.91
CA CYS A 112 29.80 -8.18 -13.43
C CYS A 112 30.74 -9.39 -13.63
N PRO A 113 31.83 -9.26 -14.40
CA PRO A 113 32.76 -10.37 -14.66
C PRO A 113 33.46 -10.88 -13.40
N LEU A 114 33.69 -9.99 -12.42
CA LEU A 114 34.36 -10.32 -11.16
C LEU A 114 33.46 -11.07 -10.15
N ARG A 115 32.15 -11.19 -10.42
CA ARG A 115 31.21 -11.90 -9.54
C ARG A 115 31.50 -13.40 -9.44
N LYS A 116 32.01 -14.02 -10.51
CA LYS A 116 32.32 -15.46 -10.53
C LYS A 116 33.53 -15.82 -9.66
N VAL A 117 34.41 -14.85 -9.38
CA VAL A 117 35.68 -15.07 -8.68
C VAL A 117 35.50 -15.04 -7.16
N LEU A 118 34.54 -14.27 -6.65
CA LEU A 118 34.31 -14.11 -5.19
C LEU A 118 33.53 -15.25 -4.54
N HIS A 119 32.82 -16.05 -5.32
CA HIS A 119 32.19 -17.27 -4.84
C HIS A 119 32.88 -18.41 -5.56
N GLY A 120 33.84 -19.04 -4.86
CA GLY A 120 34.65 -20.14 -5.37
C GLY A 120 33.87 -21.07 -6.29
N GLU A 121 34.53 -21.41 -7.39
CA GLU A 121 34.11 -22.30 -8.47
C GLU A 121 32.96 -23.24 -8.10
N ARG A 122 31.74 -22.91 -8.53
CA ARG A 122 30.78 -23.97 -8.85
C ARG A 122 31.13 -24.46 -10.25
N LYS A 123 31.77 -25.63 -10.30
CA LYS A 123 31.97 -26.46 -11.49
C LYS A 123 30.76 -26.33 -12.41
N SER A 124 30.98 -25.81 -13.61
CA SER A 124 30.00 -25.87 -14.69
C SER A 124 29.87 -27.32 -15.13
N ASP A 125 28.66 -27.88 -15.00
CA ASP A 125 28.33 -29.16 -15.62
C ASP A 125 28.49 -29.07 -17.14
N LEU A 126 29.01 -30.17 -17.67
CA LEU A 126 29.42 -30.42 -19.05
C LEU A 126 28.36 -29.95 -20.06
N ALA A 127 28.77 -29.10 -21.00
CA ALA A 127 28.03 -28.86 -22.24
C ALA A 127 28.07 -30.14 -23.09
N HIS A 128 26.91 -30.73 -23.39
CA HIS A 128 26.81 -31.70 -24.47
C HIS A 128 26.43 -30.97 -25.75
N ALA A 129 27.39 -30.92 -26.67
CA ALA A 129 27.20 -30.49 -28.05
C ALA A 129 26.48 -31.59 -28.85
N SER A 130 25.63 -31.16 -29.79
CA SER A 130 25.57 -31.72 -31.15
C SER A 130 24.73 -30.81 -32.06
N ASP A 131 25.44 -29.96 -32.79
CA ASP A 131 25.35 -29.71 -34.23
C ASP A 131 24.01 -29.96 -34.94
N VAL A 132 23.38 -28.88 -35.41
CA VAL A 132 22.50 -28.90 -36.58
C VAL A 132 23.15 -28.03 -37.65
N ILE A 133 23.86 -28.70 -38.56
CA ILE A 133 24.36 -28.11 -39.79
C ILE A 133 23.16 -27.87 -40.70
N ILE A 134 22.92 -26.61 -41.05
CA ILE A 134 22.04 -26.22 -42.16
C ILE A 134 22.88 -26.25 -43.43
N THR A 135 22.54 -27.13 -44.37
CA THR A 135 22.90 -27.00 -45.78
C THR A 135 21.67 -27.25 -46.64
N SER A 136 21.32 -26.23 -47.42
CA SER A 136 20.22 -26.14 -48.38
C SER A 136 20.38 -27.08 -49.58
N ILE A 137 19.25 -27.59 -50.13
CA ILE A 137 18.82 -27.47 -51.53
C ILE A 137 17.29 -27.38 -51.54
#